data_AF-A0A961H1W2-F1
#
_entry.id   AF-A0A961H1W2-F1
#
_cell.length_a   1.000
_cell.length_b   1.000
_cell.length_c   1.000
_cell.angle_alpha   90.00
_cell.angle_beta   90.00
_cell.angle_gamma   90.00
#
_symmetry.space_group_name_H-M   'P 1'
#
loop_
_entity.id
_entity.type
_entity.pdbx_description
1 polymer ?
#
loop_
_entity_poly.entity_id
_entity_poly.type
_entity_poly.pdbx_seq_one_letter_code
_entity_poly.pdbx_strand_id
1 'polypeptide(L)'
;MRVHLLLLLINPLIVLGICLTGASLQAADRVWKDATGQNEVRAELVSYKNGSVLLRRENGIVIVVSLASLSPEDQEFITGTRPTDSAVVIPAPVVTVEALAMMGELEEIRLDLPKPMFISGPALEIPNLERWDISKRIKSFMALKGTVNIAKGKKVTSSDPAPIIGTLELVTDGDADGADGNFVELMPGKQWVQIDLEATHTLQKIAVWHYHKAAVAYNDVIIQVSDDPQFKTGVTTLWNADHDNTSGMGKGKDPAYIETNYGRIIEGRFAKARYLRLWSNGNSANDMNHYVEVQVFAVPAQKQEAVK
;
A
#
# COMPACT_ATOMS: atom_id res chain seq x y z
N MET A 1 56.41 51.96 -7.43
CA MET A 1 57.54 52.58 -6.72
C MET A 1 57.14 52.80 -5.27
N ARG A 2 57.87 52.20 -4.30
CA ARG A 2 57.81 52.44 -2.83
C ARG A 2 56.51 52.01 -2.10
N VAL A 3 56.48 51.46 -0.89
CA VAL A 3 57.44 51.16 0.19
C VAL A 3 56.79 50.09 1.11
N HIS A 4 57.64 49.32 1.79
CA HIS A 4 57.37 48.29 2.80
C HIS A 4 56.91 48.83 4.17
N LEU A 5 56.07 48.03 4.84
CA LEU A 5 56.17 47.54 6.24
C LEU A 5 56.24 48.56 7.41
N LEU A 6 55.26 48.52 8.33
CA LEU A 6 55.52 48.33 9.77
C LEU A 6 54.25 48.00 10.58
N LEU A 7 54.45 47.10 11.54
CA LEU A 7 53.51 46.58 12.53
C LEU A 7 53.35 47.45 13.79
N LEU A 8 52.25 47.19 14.51
CA LEU A 8 52.05 47.15 15.98
C LEU A 8 51.97 48.47 16.78
N LEU A 9 50.84 48.70 17.47
CA LEU A 9 50.68 48.56 18.94
C LEU A 9 49.36 49.20 19.52
N ILE A 10 48.63 48.39 20.33
CA ILE A 10 47.95 48.71 21.63
C ILE A 10 46.53 49.36 21.66
N ASN A 11 45.51 48.50 21.95
CA ASN A 11 44.50 48.48 23.07
C ASN A 11 43.53 49.68 23.34
N PRO A 12 42.46 49.52 24.15
CA PRO A 12 41.40 48.50 24.25
C PRO A 12 39.97 49.13 24.16
N LEU A 13 38.92 48.37 23.83
CA LEU A 13 37.57 48.70 24.35
C LEU A 13 36.69 47.46 24.44
N ILE A 14 36.20 47.22 25.65
CA ILE A 14 35.17 46.25 26.00
C ILE A 14 33.85 46.73 25.41
N VAL A 15 33.22 45.93 24.55
CA VAL A 15 31.76 45.97 24.33
C VAL A 15 31.24 44.55 24.35
N LEU A 16 30.37 44.31 25.32
CA LEU A 16 29.58 43.11 25.52
C LEU A 16 28.65 42.92 24.30
N GLY A 17 29.02 42.02 23.39
CA GLY A 17 28.20 41.63 22.24
C GLY A 17 27.63 40.23 22.45
N ILE A 18 26.40 40.16 22.98
CA ILE A 18 25.57 38.96 22.94
C ILE A 18 25.32 38.63 21.46
N CYS A 19 26.09 37.70 20.91
CA CYS A 19 25.77 37.11 19.61
C CYS A 19 24.96 35.85 19.88
N LEU A 20 23.64 36.01 19.83
CA LEU A 20 22.70 34.90 19.83
C LEU A 20 23.16 33.87 18.80
N THR A 21 23.43 32.66 19.26
CA THR A 21 23.46 31.47 18.42
C THR A 21 22.08 31.35 17.78
N GLY A 22 21.98 31.73 16.51
CA GLY A 22 20.86 31.32 15.66
C GLY A 22 20.98 29.82 15.41
N ALA A 23 20.65 29.02 16.43
CA ALA A 23 20.28 27.63 16.23
C ALA A 23 18.99 27.69 15.39
N SER A 24 19.12 27.37 14.11
CA SER A 24 17.97 27.02 13.29
C SER A 24 17.23 25.91 14.02
N LEU A 25 15.95 26.14 14.35
CA LEU A 25 15.04 25.14 14.88
C LEU A 25 15.00 23.95 13.90
N GLN A 26 15.80 22.91 14.15
CA GLN A 26 15.58 21.60 13.56
C GLN A 26 14.42 20.98 14.34
N ALA A 27 13.25 20.87 13.71
CA ALA A 27 12.14 20.08 14.24
C ALA A 27 12.32 18.61 13.80
N ALA A 28 13.22 17.87 14.45
CA ALA A 28 13.56 16.49 14.06
C ALA A 28 13.99 15.66 15.27
N ASP A 29 13.08 15.30 16.17
CA ASP A 29 13.51 15.14 17.57
C ASP A 29 13.39 13.74 18.20
N ARG A 30 13.18 12.65 17.45
CA ARG A 30 13.41 11.29 18.01
C ARG A 30 13.61 10.18 16.97
N VAL A 31 14.42 9.19 17.33
CA VAL A 31 14.48 7.87 16.68
C VAL A 31 13.64 6.91 17.49
N TRP A 32 12.60 6.35 16.87
CA TRP A 32 11.68 5.38 17.45
C TRP A 32 12.11 3.99 17.04
N LYS A 33 12.15 3.06 17.98
CA LYS A 33 12.53 1.67 17.74
C LYS A 33 11.32 0.77 17.91
N ASP A 34 11.30 -0.32 17.17
CA ASP A 34 10.34 -1.39 17.42
C ASP A 34 10.67 -2.14 18.72
N ALA A 35 9.75 -3.00 19.17
CA ALA A 35 9.92 -3.81 20.38
C ALA A 35 11.19 -4.69 20.36
N THR A 36 11.71 -5.01 19.17
CA THR A 36 12.91 -5.85 19.01
C THR A 36 14.20 -5.04 18.98
N GLY A 37 14.11 -3.72 18.81
CA GLY A 37 15.25 -2.82 18.58
C GLY A 37 15.93 -2.99 17.22
N GLN A 38 15.43 -3.85 16.34
CA GLN A 38 16.02 -4.14 15.03
C GLN A 38 15.57 -3.15 13.95
N ASN A 39 14.36 -2.59 14.11
CA ASN A 39 13.84 -1.59 13.19
C ASN A 39 13.76 -0.25 13.90
N GLU A 40 14.19 0.80 13.21
CA GLU A 40 14.15 2.17 13.70
C GLU A 40 13.56 3.12 12.66
N VAL A 41 12.89 4.16 13.15
CA VAL A 41 12.31 5.21 12.32
C VAL A 41 12.53 6.57 12.97
N ARG A 42 13.03 7.51 12.19
CA ARG A 42 13.17 8.91 12.61
C ARG A 42 11.87 9.64 12.32
N ALA A 43 11.23 10.15 13.36
CA ALA A 43 9.91 10.77 13.25
C ALA A 43 9.59 11.67 14.45
N GLU A 44 8.62 12.55 14.26
CA GLU A 44 8.01 13.39 15.29
C GLU A 44 6.77 12.69 15.87
N LEU A 45 6.60 12.70 17.20
CA LEU A 45 5.36 12.25 17.83
C LEU A 45 4.25 13.28 17.56
N VAL A 46 3.23 12.87 16.81
CA VAL A 46 2.07 13.72 16.52
C VAL A 46 1.02 13.60 17.62
N SER A 47 0.69 12.37 18.03
CA SER A 47 -0.27 12.12 19.10
C SER A 47 -0.21 10.67 19.61
N TYR A 48 -0.71 10.47 20.83
CA TYR A 48 -0.93 9.16 21.42
C TYR A 48 -2.32 9.11 22.08
N LYS A 49 -3.15 8.13 21.69
CA LYS A 49 -4.47 7.91 22.30
C LYS A 49 -4.89 6.44 22.12
N ASN A 50 -5.47 5.86 23.17
CA ASN A 50 -6.03 4.50 23.15
C ASN A 50 -5.05 3.43 22.60
N GLY A 51 -3.77 3.50 22.98
CA GLY A 51 -2.75 2.53 22.53
C GLY A 51 -2.20 2.77 21.12
N SER A 52 -2.67 3.78 20.39
CA SER A 52 -2.18 4.13 19.05
C SER A 52 -1.28 5.36 19.08
N VAL A 53 -0.15 5.30 18.36
CA VAL A 53 0.89 6.33 18.30
C VAL A 53 1.02 6.80 16.86
N LEU A 54 0.82 8.10 16.63
CA LEU A 54 1.01 8.73 15.33
C LEU A 54 2.40 9.34 15.26
N LEU A 55 3.21 8.87 14.31
CA LEU A 55 4.57 9.36 14.08
C LEU A 55 4.67 9.97 12.70
N ARG A 56 5.14 11.21 12.60
CA ARG A 56 5.39 11.90 11.33
C ARG A 56 6.86 11.81 10.96
N ARG A 57 7.19 11.06 9.92
CA ARG A 57 8.55 10.95 9.37
C ARG A 57 9.00 12.28 8.78
N GLU A 58 10.32 12.45 8.61
CA GLU A 58 10.92 13.65 8.02
C GLU A 58 10.39 13.99 6.61
N ASN A 59 9.99 12.98 5.84
CA ASN A 59 9.37 13.14 4.53
C ASN A 59 7.87 13.50 4.59
N GLY A 60 7.33 13.81 5.78
CA GLY A 60 5.93 14.17 6.00
C GLY A 60 4.95 13.01 6.05
N ILE A 61 5.40 11.75 5.88
CA ILE A 61 4.53 10.56 6.01
C ILE A 61 4.16 10.37 7.48
N VAL A 62 2.86 10.36 7.78
CA VAL A 62 2.36 9.94 9.09
C VAL A 62 2.16 8.43 9.08
N ILE A 63 2.85 7.74 9.97
CA ILE A 63 2.66 6.33 10.25
C ILE A 63 1.90 6.19 11.56
N VAL A 64 1.02 5.21 11.63
CA VAL A 64 0.32 4.82 12.85
C VAL A 64 0.93 3.51 13.33
N VAL A 65 1.44 3.51 14.55
CA VAL A 65 2.02 2.31 15.16
C VAL A 65 1.31 2.04 16.48
N SER A 66 1.22 0.76 16.86
CA SER A 66 0.73 0.40 18.18
C SER A 66 1.78 0.76 19.22
N LEU A 67 1.37 1.30 20.36
CA LEU A 67 2.27 1.53 21.49
C LEU A 67 3.02 0.24 21.84
N ALA A 68 2.33 -0.90 21.90
CA ALA A 68 2.93 -2.20 22.22
C ALA A 68 3.95 -2.69 21.18
N SER A 69 3.98 -2.10 19.98
CA SER A 69 4.96 -2.43 18.93
C SER A 69 6.25 -1.62 19.03
N LEU A 70 6.29 -0.58 19.87
CA LEU A 70 7.47 0.24 20.10
C LEU A 70 8.38 -0.38 21.17
N SER A 71 9.65 0.04 21.20
CA SER A 71 10.59 -0.36 22.23
C SER A 71 10.07 -0.01 23.63
N PRO A 72 10.43 -0.76 24.69
CA PRO A 72 10.04 -0.41 26.05
C PRO A 72 10.38 1.05 26.42
N GLU A 73 11.52 1.56 25.94
CA GLU A 73 11.95 2.95 26.15
C GLU A 73 11.02 3.97 25.44
N ASP A 74 10.58 3.68 24.22
CA ASP A 74 9.64 4.54 23.50
C ASP A 74 8.22 4.45 24.07
N GLN A 75 7.83 3.27 24.55
CA GLN A 75 6.58 3.10 25.30
C GLN A 75 6.60 3.95 26.57
N GLU A 76 7.69 3.88 27.34
CA GLU A 76 7.92 4.69 28.54
C GLU A 76 7.89 6.19 28.23
N PHE A 77 8.51 6.62 27.13
CA PHE A 77 8.49 8.02 26.70
C PHE A 77 7.07 8.51 26.41
N ILE A 78 6.22 7.66 25.82
CA ILE A 78 4.85 8.00 25.44
C ILE A 78 3.87 7.93 26.62
N THR A 79 4.00 6.94 27.50
CA THR A 79 3.05 6.70 28.61
C THR A 79 3.51 7.26 29.95
N GLY A 80 4.78 7.66 30.07
CA GLY A 80 5.40 8.09 31.33
C GLY A 80 5.53 6.97 32.37
N THR A 81 5.39 5.69 32.00
CA THR A 81 5.35 4.56 32.94
C THR A 81 6.04 3.31 32.38
N ARG A 82 6.73 2.56 33.26
CA ARG A 82 7.54 1.36 32.97
C ARG A 82 6.71 0.07 32.99
N PRO A 83 6.70 -0.75 31.92
CA PRO A 83 6.32 -2.15 32.11
C PRO A 83 7.15 -3.18 31.30
N THR A 84 7.20 -4.35 31.92
CA THR A 84 8.02 -5.55 31.70
C THR A 84 7.57 -6.45 30.55
N ASP A 85 8.56 -7.15 30.00
CA ASP A 85 8.57 -8.14 28.91
C ASP A 85 7.37 -9.09 28.84
N SER A 86 6.75 -9.19 27.65
CA SER A 86 6.04 -10.37 27.15
C SER A 86 5.87 -10.29 25.63
N ALA A 87 6.36 -11.32 24.94
CA ALA A 87 6.34 -11.44 23.48
C ALA A 87 4.91 -11.50 22.92
N VAL A 88 4.59 -10.58 22.02
CA VAL A 88 3.29 -10.50 21.31
C VAL A 88 3.51 -10.77 19.82
N VAL A 89 2.74 -11.72 19.29
CA VAL A 89 2.59 -11.98 17.85
C VAL A 89 1.84 -10.80 17.22
N ILE A 90 2.47 -10.06 16.30
CA ILE A 90 1.91 -8.83 15.71
C ILE A 90 1.15 -9.15 14.40
N PRO A 91 -0.17 -8.91 14.30
CA PRO A 91 -0.89 -8.91 13.02
C PRO A 91 -0.54 -7.65 12.20
N ALA A 92 -0.58 -7.77 10.86
CA ALA A 92 -0.38 -6.63 9.96
C ALA A 92 -1.37 -5.47 10.29
N PRO A 93 -0.99 -4.20 10.10
CA PRO A 93 -1.84 -3.06 10.45
C PRO A 93 -3.13 -3.07 9.62
N VAL A 94 -4.26 -3.26 10.29
CA VAL A 94 -5.60 -3.10 9.71
C VAL A 94 -6.00 -1.63 9.83
N VAL A 95 -6.38 -1.00 8.72
CA VAL A 95 -6.95 0.36 8.74
C VAL A 95 -8.34 0.29 9.35
N THR A 96 -8.55 0.94 10.50
CA THR A 96 -9.87 0.98 11.15
C THR A 96 -10.72 2.15 10.64
N VAL A 97 -12.04 2.03 10.80
CA VAL A 97 -13.00 3.09 10.43
C VAL A 97 -12.76 4.35 11.28
N GLU A 98 -12.35 4.20 12.54
CA GLU A 98 -12.00 5.32 13.41
C GLU A 98 -10.76 6.06 12.90
N ALA A 99 -9.73 5.33 12.44
CA ALA A 99 -8.54 5.93 11.86
C ALA A 99 -8.86 6.70 10.56
N LEU A 100 -9.72 6.12 9.71
CA LEU A 100 -10.26 6.77 8.52
C LEU A 100 -11.01 8.07 8.88
N ALA A 101 -11.87 8.04 9.89
CA ALA A 101 -12.68 9.20 10.30
C ALA A 101 -11.82 10.36 10.86
N MET A 102 -10.64 10.06 11.41
CA MET A 102 -9.67 11.08 11.81
C MET A 102 -9.01 11.77 10.61
N MET A 103 -9.00 11.14 9.42
CA MET A 103 -8.41 11.69 8.20
C MET A 103 -9.41 12.53 7.39
N GLY A 104 -10.72 12.37 7.62
CA GLY A 104 -11.75 13.16 6.96
C GLY A 104 -13.15 12.56 7.10
N GLU A 105 -14.13 13.25 6.51
CA GLU A 105 -15.49 12.73 6.37
C GLU A 105 -15.48 11.42 5.56
N LEU A 106 -16.29 10.44 5.97
CA LEU A 106 -16.37 9.13 5.32
C LEU A 106 -17.69 8.95 4.58
N GLU A 107 -17.65 8.15 3.53
CA GLU A 107 -18.82 7.67 2.81
C GLU A 107 -18.72 6.16 2.57
N GLU A 108 -19.88 5.51 2.44
CA GLU A 108 -19.96 4.10 2.07
C GLU A 108 -19.80 3.98 0.54
N ILE A 109 -18.78 3.27 0.09
CA ILE A 109 -18.65 2.83 -1.30
C ILE A 109 -19.26 1.45 -1.43
N ARG A 110 -20.26 1.33 -2.30
CA ARG A 110 -20.85 0.06 -2.70
C ARG A 110 -20.24 -0.37 -4.03
N LEU A 111 -19.77 -1.61 -4.08
CA LEU A 111 -19.23 -2.19 -5.30
C LEU A 111 -20.39 -2.57 -6.23
N ASP A 112 -20.20 -2.33 -7.53
CA ASP A 112 -21.06 -2.88 -8.55
C ASP A 112 -20.64 -4.32 -8.81
N LEU A 113 -21.32 -5.26 -8.15
CA LEU A 113 -20.93 -6.66 -8.18
C LEU A 113 -21.59 -7.39 -9.36
N PRO A 114 -20.82 -8.13 -10.17
CA PRO A 114 -21.37 -8.94 -11.25
C PRO A 114 -22.25 -10.07 -10.71
N LYS A 115 -23.08 -10.62 -11.59
CA LYS A 115 -23.91 -11.78 -11.25
C LYS A 115 -23.03 -12.99 -10.95
N PRO A 116 -23.40 -13.83 -9.96
CA PRO A 116 -22.69 -15.08 -9.72
C PRO A 116 -22.83 -16.02 -10.92
N MET A 117 -21.70 -16.49 -11.44
CA MET A 117 -21.65 -17.44 -12.57
C MET A 117 -21.65 -18.91 -12.12
N PHE A 118 -21.37 -19.16 -10.84
CA PHE A 118 -21.51 -20.46 -10.20
C PHE A 118 -21.93 -20.29 -8.74
N ILE A 119 -22.60 -21.30 -8.18
CA ILE A 119 -23.21 -21.23 -6.83
C ILE A 119 -22.51 -22.18 -5.84
N SER A 120 -21.65 -23.09 -6.30
CA SER A 120 -20.95 -24.05 -5.45
C SER A 120 -19.53 -23.60 -5.09
N GLY A 121 -19.21 -23.57 -3.79
CA GLY A 121 -17.82 -23.56 -3.34
C GLY A 121 -17.17 -24.91 -3.66
N PRO A 122 -16.00 -24.96 -4.31
CA PRO A 122 -15.34 -26.20 -4.68
C PRO A 122 -14.67 -26.85 -3.46
N ALA A 123 -14.49 -28.17 -3.52
CA ALA A 123 -13.42 -28.84 -2.77
C ALA A 123 -12.10 -28.58 -3.52
N LEU A 124 -11.54 -27.39 -3.35
CA LEU A 124 -10.20 -27.10 -3.85
C LEU A 124 -9.21 -27.28 -2.69
N GLU A 125 -8.16 -28.05 -2.92
CA GLU A 125 -7.08 -28.26 -1.96
C GLU A 125 -5.80 -27.65 -2.52
N ILE A 126 -5.56 -26.38 -2.22
CA ILE A 126 -4.27 -25.72 -2.46
C ILE A 126 -3.66 -25.24 -1.14
N PRO A 127 -2.32 -25.17 -1.04
CA PRO A 127 -1.67 -24.66 0.16
C PRO A 127 -2.14 -23.26 0.53
N ASN A 128 -2.24 -22.98 1.84
CA ASN A 128 -2.61 -21.68 2.38
C ASN A 128 -3.94 -21.11 1.86
N LEU A 129 -4.87 -21.95 1.40
CA LEU A 129 -6.21 -21.55 0.98
C LEU A 129 -7.02 -21.04 2.17
N GLU A 130 -7.65 -19.88 2.02
CA GLU A 130 -8.58 -19.38 3.03
C GLU A 130 -9.79 -20.32 3.17
N ARG A 131 -10.34 -20.38 4.39
CA ARG A 131 -11.61 -21.09 4.61
C ARG A 131 -12.72 -20.40 3.83
N TRP A 132 -13.39 -21.15 2.96
CA TRP A 132 -14.56 -20.68 2.22
C TRP A 132 -15.65 -20.17 3.17
N ASP A 133 -15.99 -18.89 3.04
CA ASP A 133 -17.04 -18.22 3.83
C ASP A 133 -17.64 -17.06 3.04
N ILE A 134 -18.79 -17.32 2.42
CA ILE A 134 -19.50 -16.33 1.59
C ILE A 134 -20.00 -15.12 2.41
N SER A 135 -20.20 -15.29 3.72
CA SER A 135 -20.68 -14.22 4.60
C SER A 135 -19.65 -13.13 4.84
N LYS A 136 -18.36 -13.45 4.65
CA LYS A 136 -17.23 -12.52 4.82
C LYS A 136 -16.89 -11.74 3.55
N ARG A 137 -17.64 -11.94 2.46
CA ARG A 137 -17.38 -11.22 1.20
C ARG A 137 -17.79 -9.75 1.32
N ILE A 138 -16.87 -8.88 0.93
CA ILE A 138 -17.01 -7.43 1.05
C ILE A 138 -17.83 -6.93 -0.14
N LYS A 139 -18.99 -6.33 0.14
CA LYS A 139 -19.88 -5.73 -0.86
C LYS A 139 -19.81 -4.20 -0.85
N SER A 140 -19.43 -3.65 0.29
CA SER A 140 -19.21 -2.23 0.50
C SER A 140 -18.15 -2.01 1.57
N PHE A 141 -17.58 -0.80 1.59
CA PHE A 141 -16.61 -0.38 2.59
C PHE A 141 -16.70 1.12 2.82
N MET A 142 -16.28 1.57 4.01
CA MET A 142 -16.12 3.00 4.28
C MET A 142 -14.82 3.52 3.66
N ALA A 143 -14.88 4.67 3.01
CA ALA A 143 -13.73 5.37 2.46
C ALA A 143 -13.87 6.88 2.69
N LEU A 144 -12.77 7.63 2.51
CA LEU A 144 -12.80 9.09 2.55
C LEU A 144 -13.75 9.64 1.50
N LYS A 145 -14.50 10.67 1.85
CA LYS A 145 -15.42 11.34 0.93
C LYS A 145 -14.71 11.82 -0.34
N GLY A 146 -15.32 11.57 -1.49
CA GLY A 146 -14.75 11.87 -2.80
C GLY A 146 -13.84 10.75 -3.34
N THR A 147 -13.86 9.57 -2.72
CA THR A 147 -13.14 8.40 -3.21
C THR A 147 -13.85 7.81 -4.41
N VAL A 148 -13.09 7.53 -5.48
CA VAL A 148 -13.61 6.95 -6.72
C VAL A 148 -12.67 5.85 -7.23
N ASN A 149 -13.14 5.04 -8.19
CA ASN A 149 -12.26 4.15 -8.95
C ASN A 149 -11.37 4.99 -9.89
N ILE A 150 -10.13 5.23 -9.50
CA ILE A 150 -9.13 5.99 -10.27
C ILE A 150 -8.43 5.16 -11.35
N ALA A 151 -8.61 3.82 -11.35
CA ALA A 151 -8.06 2.94 -12.38
C ALA A 151 -8.92 2.88 -13.64
N LYS A 152 -10.19 3.30 -13.58
CA LYS A 152 -11.12 3.20 -14.72
C LYS A 152 -10.55 3.88 -15.99
N GLY A 153 -10.47 3.12 -17.08
CA GLY A 153 -9.97 3.53 -18.38
C GLY A 153 -8.47 3.88 -18.40
N LYS A 154 -7.71 3.52 -17.37
CA LYS A 154 -6.27 3.77 -17.31
C LYS A 154 -5.50 2.79 -18.17
N LYS A 155 -4.32 3.22 -18.62
CA LYS A 155 -3.49 2.39 -19.47
C LYS A 155 -2.99 1.16 -18.70
N VAL A 156 -3.13 0.00 -19.33
CA VAL A 156 -2.64 -1.27 -18.83
C VAL A 156 -1.50 -1.77 -19.74
N THR A 157 -0.48 -2.36 -19.12
CA THR A 157 0.61 -3.09 -19.78
C THR A 157 0.79 -4.44 -19.11
N SER A 158 1.43 -5.41 -19.77
CA SER A 158 1.64 -6.76 -19.23
C SER A 158 3.01 -7.32 -19.56
N SER A 159 3.40 -8.40 -18.88
CA SER A 159 4.56 -9.22 -19.25
C SER A 159 4.40 -9.93 -20.59
N ASP A 160 3.16 -10.25 -20.94
CA ASP A 160 2.80 -10.85 -22.22
C ASP A 160 2.33 -9.74 -23.18
N PRO A 161 3.15 -9.35 -24.17
CA PRO A 161 2.84 -8.22 -25.06
C PRO A 161 1.74 -8.53 -26.08
N ALA A 162 1.31 -9.79 -26.20
CA ALA A 162 0.29 -10.21 -27.14
C ALA A 162 -0.64 -11.27 -26.49
N PRO A 163 -1.58 -10.83 -25.64
CA PRO A 163 -2.54 -11.72 -24.99
C PRO A 163 -3.26 -12.65 -25.97
N ILE A 164 -3.54 -13.87 -25.53
CA ILE A 164 -4.16 -14.92 -26.37
C ILE A 164 -5.63 -14.57 -26.67
N ILE A 165 -6.34 -14.08 -25.64
CA ILE A 165 -7.75 -13.71 -25.68
C ILE A 165 -7.92 -12.33 -25.05
N GLY A 166 -8.84 -11.54 -25.60
CA GLY A 166 -9.20 -10.22 -25.07
C GLY A 166 -8.12 -9.17 -25.30
N THR A 167 -8.32 -7.99 -24.71
CA THR A 167 -7.35 -6.89 -24.74
C THR A 167 -7.13 -6.35 -23.33
N LEU A 168 -5.97 -5.72 -23.10
CA LEU A 168 -5.58 -5.28 -21.75
C LEU A 168 -6.50 -4.18 -21.19
N GLU A 169 -7.25 -3.49 -22.02
CA GLU A 169 -8.22 -2.47 -21.60
C GLU A 169 -9.32 -3.04 -20.71
N LEU A 170 -9.67 -4.32 -20.88
CA LEU A 170 -10.68 -5.00 -20.07
C LEU A 170 -10.34 -4.92 -18.57
N VAL A 171 -9.06 -5.00 -18.21
CA VAL A 171 -8.57 -4.95 -16.82
C VAL A 171 -8.97 -3.66 -16.08
N THR A 172 -9.41 -2.62 -16.78
CA THR A 172 -9.79 -1.34 -16.17
C THR A 172 -11.04 -0.71 -16.80
N ASP A 173 -11.84 -1.46 -17.56
CA ASP A 173 -12.97 -0.89 -18.31
C ASP A 173 -14.18 -0.54 -17.40
N GLY A 174 -14.18 -1.03 -16.15
CA GLY A 174 -15.27 -0.85 -15.21
C GLY A 174 -16.30 -1.98 -15.22
N ASP A 175 -16.08 -3.06 -15.96
CA ASP A 175 -16.97 -4.22 -16.06
C ASP A 175 -16.32 -5.46 -15.43
N ALA A 176 -16.84 -5.84 -14.26
CA ALA A 176 -16.39 -7.03 -13.56
C ALA A 176 -17.13 -8.31 -13.99
N ASP A 177 -17.93 -8.32 -15.06
CA ASP A 177 -18.72 -9.50 -15.45
C ASP A 177 -17.84 -10.68 -15.92
N GLY A 178 -18.07 -11.86 -15.35
CA GLY A 178 -17.29 -13.08 -15.63
C GLY A 178 -17.73 -13.89 -16.85
N ALA A 179 -18.51 -13.33 -17.78
CA ALA A 179 -18.90 -13.97 -19.03
C ALA A 179 -17.72 -14.11 -20.01
N ASP A 180 -17.90 -14.99 -21.01
CA ASP A 180 -16.90 -15.15 -22.07
C ASP A 180 -16.76 -13.83 -22.84
N GLY A 181 -15.52 -13.39 -23.07
CA GLY A 181 -15.21 -12.13 -23.75
C GLY A 181 -14.89 -10.94 -22.84
N ASN A 182 -15.13 -11.07 -21.53
CA ASN A 182 -14.87 -10.01 -20.54
C ASN A 182 -13.58 -10.26 -19.72
N PHE A 183 -12.61 -10.94 -20.31
CA PHE A 183 -11.31 -11.16 -19.67
C PHE A 183 -10.19 -11.09 -20.69
N VAL A 184 -9.01 -10.76 -20.20
CA VAL A 184 -7.75 -10.93 -20.94
C VAL A 184 -7.04 -12.21 -20.47
N GLU A 185 -6.62 -13.05 -21.40
CA GLU A 185 -5.83 -14.27 -21.14
C GLU A 185 -4.36 -14.02 -21.47
N LEU A 186 -3.49 -14.15 -20.46
CA LEU A 186 -2.04 -14.09 -20.64
C LEU A 186 -1.45 -15.50 -20.70
N MET A 187 -0.27 -15.59 -21.31
CA MET A 187 0.52 -16.83 -21.43
C MET A 187 0.71 -17.61 -20.11
N PRO A 188 1.07 -18.91 -20.20
CA PRO A 188 1.26 -19.76 -19.05
C PRO A 188 2.28 -19.24 -18.02
N GLY A 189 2.11 -19.66 -16.76
CA GLY A 189 3.05 -19.44 -15.67
C GLY A 189 3.04 -17.99 -15.17
N LYS A 190 4.17 -17.54 -14.62
CA LYS A 190 4.28 -16.23 -13.96
C LYS A 190 4.12 -15.08 -14.94
N GLN A 191 3.03 -14.34 -14.79
CA GLN A 191 2.72 -13.14 -15.57
C GLN A 191 2.38 -11.96 -14.65
N TRP A 192 2.34 -10.77 -15.23
CA TRP A 192 1.82 -9.58 -14.57
C TRP A 192 1.01 -8.68 -15.51
N VAL A 193 0.08 -7.94 -14.91
CA VAL A 193 -0.52 -6.72 -15.46
C VAL A 193 -0.09 -5.53 -14.63
N GLN A 194 0.07 -4.37 -15.26
CA GLN A 194 0.46 -3.11 -14.62
C GLN A 194 -0.40 -1.98 -15.12
N ILE A 195 -0.90 -1.18 -14.18
CA ILE A 195 -1.78 -0.04 -14.42
C ILE A 195 -1.01 1.25 -14.12
N ASP A 196 -1.03 2.20 -15.05
CA ASP A 196 -0.56 3.57 -14.83
C ASP A 196 -1.73 4.45 -14.39
N LEU A 197 -1.77 4.85 -13.11
CA LEU A 197 -2.81 5.73 -12.57
C LEU A 197 -2.65 7.20 -13.00
N GLU A 198 -1.66 7.50 -13.86
CA GLU A 198 -1.28 8.80 -14.43
C GLU A 198 -0.73 9.82 -13.43
N ALA A 199 -1.01 9.67 -12.15
CA ALA A 199 -0.46 10.46 -11.06
C ALA A 199 -0.29 9.61 -9.79
N THR A 200 0.55 10.07 -8.87
CA THR A 200 0.69 9.45 -7.55
C THR A 200 -0.55 9.73 -6.70
N HIS A 201 -1.17 8.66 -6.20
CA HIS A 201 -2.37 8.72 -5.36
C HIS A 201 -2.13 8.04 -4.01
N THR A 202 -2.86 8.46 -2.99
CA THR A 202 -2.92 7.78 -1.69
C THR A 202 -4.01 6.71 -1.74
N LEU A 203 -3.62 5.44 -1.87
CA LEU A 203 -4.53 4.34 -2.18
C LEU A 203 -5.26 3.84 -0.92
N GLN A 204 -6.59 3.74 -0.97
CA GLN A 204 -7.41 3.28 0.16
C GLN A 204 -7.78 1.80 0.03
N LYS A 205 -8.27 1.37 -1.13
CA LYS A 205 -8.64 -0.02 -1.41
C LYS A 205 -8.30 -0.38 -2.86
N ILE A 206 -8.12 -1.67 -3.10
CA ILE A 206 -8.00 -2.25 -4.43
C ILE A 206 -9.01 -3.40 -4.49
N ALA A 207 -9.79 -3.47 -5.56
CA ALA A 207 -10.65 -4.59 -5.86
C ALA A 207 -10.15 -5.28 -7.13
N VAL A 208 -10.07 -6.61 -7.10
CA VAL A 208 -9.54 -7.41 -8.21
C VAL A 208 -10.52 -8.52 -8.52
N TRP A 209 -10.81 -8.67 -9.81
CA TRP A 209 -11.53 -9.82 -10.36
C TRP A 209 -10.63 -10.49 -11.38
N HIS A 210 -10.33 -11.75 -11.13
CA HIS A 210 -9.95 -12.66 -12.20
C HIS A 210 -11.19 -13.33 -12.81
N TYR A 211 -10.99 -14.17 -13.81
CA TYR A 211 -12.07 -14.91 -14.43
C TYR A 211 -12.74 -15.86 -13.43
N HIS A 212 -14.06 -15.78 -13.33
CA HIS A 212 -14.83 -16.36 -12.23
C HIS A 212 -16.12 -17.07 -12.69
N LYS A 213 -16.08 -17.63 -13.90
CA LYS A 213 -17.14 -18.53 -14.40
C LYS A 213 -17.08 -19.93 -13.80
N ALA A 214 -15.95 -20.29 -13.20
CA ALA A 214 -15.76 -21.53 -12.47
C ALA A 214 -14.99 -21.25 -11.19
N ALA A 215 -15.05 -22.20 -10.27
CA ALA A 215 -14.39 -22.06 -8.98
C ALA A 215 -12.92 -22.44 -9.07
N VAL A 216 -12.09 -21.43 -9.37
CA VAL A 216 -10.63 -21.55 -9.48
C VAL A 216 -9.96 -20.62 -8.48
N ALA A 217 -8.74 -20.96 -8.09
CA ALA A 217 -7.85 -20.04 -7.39
C ALA A 217 -6.66 -19.73 -8.29
N TYR A 218 -6.31 -18.45 -8.41
CA TYR A 218 -5.11 -18.03 -9.12
C TYR A 218 -3.89 -18.23 -8.21
N ASN A 219 -2.85 -18.82 -8.76
CA ASN A 219 -1.62 -19.09 -8.00
C ASN A 219 -0.84 -17.79 -7.84
N ASP A 220 -0.20 -17.62 -6.69
CA ASP A 220 0.75 -16.55 -6.42
C ASP A 220 0.21 -15.15 -6.72
N VAL A 221 -1.05 -14.87 -6.35
CA VAL A 221 -1.57 -13.51 -6.48
C VAL A 221 -0.74 -12.58 -5.60
N ILE A 222 -0.02 -11.65 -6.22
CA ILE A 222 0.80 -10.64 -5.54
C ILE A 222 0.42 -9.27 -6.08
N ILE A 223 0.16 -8.32 -5.19
CA ILE A 223 -0.15 -6.94 -5.54
C ILE A 223 0.89 -6.01 -4.97
N GLN A 224 1.53 -5.27 -5.85
CA GLN A 224 2.57 -4.31 -5.53
C GLN A 224 2.25 -2.94 -6.09
N VAL A 225 2.72 -1.91 -5.39
CA VAL A 225 2.59 -0.52 -5.83
C VAL A 225 3.94 0.19 -5.79
N SER A 226 4.15 1.14 -6.70
CA SER A 226 5.35 1.99 -6.76
C SER A 226 5.10 3.28 -7.54
N ASP A 227 5.94 4.29 -7.34
CA ASP A 227 6.06 5.44 -8.26
C ASP A 227 7.05 5.18 -9.41
N ASP A 228 7.80 4.06 -9.36
CA ASP A 228 8.70 3.63 -10.43
C ASP A 228 7.98 2.67 -11.39
N PRO A 229 7.82 3.03 -12.68
CA PRO A 229 7.13 2.18 -13.67
C PRO A 229 7.83 0.84 -13.89
N GLN A 230 9.11 0.72 -13.53
CA GLN A 230 9.87 -0.52 -13.66
C GLN A 230 9.79 -1.40 -12.41
N PHE A 231 9.24 -0.90 -11.29
CA PHE A 231 9.20 -1.58 -9.99
C PHE A 231 10.58 -2.01 -9.49
N LYS A 232 11.62 -1.18 -9.71
CA LYS A 232 12.97 -1.42 -9.17
C LYS A 232 13.18 -0.80 -7.80
N THR A 233 12.47 0.31 -7.53
CA THR A 233 12.58 1.06 -6.28
C THR A 233 11.21 1.37 -5.69
N GLY A 234 11.16 1.67 -4.39
CA GLY A 234 9.93 2.11 -3.71
C GLY A 234 8.77 1.11 -3.75
N VAL A 235 9.05 -0.17 -4.01
CA VAL A 235 8.02 -1.19 -4.16
C VAL A 235 7.42 -1.53 -2.81
N THR A 236 6.11 -1.37 -2.70
CA THR A 236 5.33 -1.80 -1.53
C THR A 236 4.41 -2.94 -1.92
N THR A 237 4.55 -4.08 -1.25
CA THR A 237 3.64 -5.22 -1.41
C THR A 237 2.42 -5.05 -0.49
N LEU A 238 1.23 -5.02 -1.07
CA LEU A 238 -0.05 -4.88 -0.35
C LEU A 238 -0.72 -6.22 -0.07
N TRP A 239 -0.48 -7.20 -0.93
CA TRP A 239 -0.97 -8.56 -0.85
C TRP A 239 0.04 -9.52 -1.46
N ASN A 240 0.27 -10.67 -0.83
CA ASN A 240 1.15 -11.73 -1.34
C ASN A 240 0.65 -13.12 -0.90
N ALA A 241 0.03 -13.84 -1.84
CA ALA A 241 -0.42 -15.23 -1.69
C ALA A 241 0.60 -16.28 -2.17
N ASP A 242 1.81 -15.88 -2.57
CA ASP A 242 2.92 -16.76 -2.95
C ASP A 242 3.56 -17.39 -1.71
N HIS A 243 2.89 -18.41 -1.18
CA HIS A 243 3.24 -19.04 0.09
C HIS A 243 4.60 -19.77 0.09
N ASP A 244 5.20 -20.05 -1.07
CA ASP A 244 6.44 -20.81 -1.22
C ASP A 244 7.55 -20.04 -1.97
N ASN A 245 7.29 -18.77 -2.30
CA ASN A 245 8.20 -17.85 -3.00
C ASN A 245 8.55 -18.32 -4.43
N THR A 246 7.66 -19.06 -5.08
CA THR A 246 7.85 -19.53 -6.46
C THR A 246 7.81 -18.38 -7.47
N SER A 247 7.17 -17.25 -7.13
CA SER A 247 7.17 -16.04 -7.95
C SER A 247 8.35 -15.10 -7.67
N GLY A 248 9.11 -15.33 -6.60
CA GLY A 248 10.42 -14.70 -6.34
C GLY A 248 10.35 -13.29 -5.73
N MET A 249 9.22 -12.92 -5.12
CA MET A 249 8.99 -11.60 -4.49
C MET A 249 8.90 -11.66 -2.96
N GLY A 250 9.47 -12.72 -2.39
CA GLY A 250 9.42 -13.05 -0.98
C GLY A 250 8.23 -13.96 -0.66
N LYS A 251 8.42 -14.78 0.38
CA LYS A 251 7.40 -15.71 0.88
C LYS A 251 6.19 -14.95 1.44
N GLY A 252 5.06 -15.12 0.78
CA GLY A 252 3.76 -14.54 1.14
C GLY A 252 3.18 -15.12 2.43
N LYS A 253 2.34 -14.31 3.08
CA LYS A 253 1.58 -14.69 4.28
C LYS A 253 0.07 -14.56 4.07
N ASP A 254 -0.35 -13.89 3.01
CA ASP A 254 -1.76 -13.73 2.72
C ASP A 254 -2.31 -15.04 2.14
N PRO A 255 -3.55 -15.42 2.44
CA PRO A 255 -4.08 -16.71 2.01
C PRO A 255 -4.41 -16.69 0.52
N ALA A 256 -4.23 -17.81 -0.15
CA ALA A 256 -4.85 -18.03 -1.44
C ALA A 256 -6.39 -17.99 -1.29
N TYR A 257 -7.10 -17.74 -2.39
CA TYR A 257 -8.56 -17.64 -2.38
C TYR A 257 -9.16 -18.15 -3.67
N ILE A 258 -10.36 -18.71 -3.55
CA ILE A 258 -11.18 -19.08 -4.71
C ILE A 258 -11.82 -17.79 -5.22
N GLU A 259 -11.65 -17.53 -6.51
CA GLU A 259 -12.21 -16.37 -7.18
C GLU A 259 -13.73 -16.50 -7.31
N THR A 260 -14.44 -15.38 -7.17
CA THR A 260 -15.91 -15.33 -7.25
C THR A 260 -16.36 -14.00 -7.86
N ASN A 261 -17.67 -13.85 -8.06
CA ASN A 261 -18.26 -12.57 -8.46
C ASN A 261 -18.02 -11.44 -7.43
N TYR A 262 -17.61 -11.74 -6.20
CA TYR A 262 -17.24 -10.74 -5.19
C TYR A 262 -15.82 -10.18 -5.37
N GLY A 263 -14.99 -10.80 -6.20
CA GLY A 263 -13.59 -10.46 -6.35
C GLY A 263 -12.81 -10.58 -5.04
N ARG A 264 -11.66 -9.92 -5.00
CA ARG A 264 -10.81 -9.76 -3.81
C ARG A 264 -10.61 -8.28 -3.49
N ILE A 265 -11.01 -7.87 -2.29
CA ILE A 265 -10.78 -6.51 -1.79
C ILE A 265 -9.55 -6.49 -0.90
N ILE A 266 -8.61 -5.60 -1.21
CA ILE A 266 -7.28 -5.49 -0.60
C ILE A 266 -7.13 -4.08 -0.01
N GLU A 267 -6.54 -4.00 1.18
CA GLU A 267 -6.21 -2.74 1.81
C GLU A 267 -5.12 -2.01 1.01
N GLY A 268 -5.39 -0.78 0.58
CA GLY A 268 -4.39 0.10 -0.03
C GLY A 268 -3.37 0.62 1.00
N ARG A 269 -3.68 0.52 2.30
CA ARG A 269 -2.86 0.95 3.45
C ARG A 269 -2.38 2.41 3.34
N PHE A 270 -3.11 3.25 2.59
CA PHE A 270 -2.72 4.61 2.25
C PHE A 270 -1.32 4.72 1.62
N ALA A 271 -0.89 3.67 0.94
CA ALA A 271 0.35 3.71 0.17
C ALA A 271 0.23 4.80 -0.91
N LYS A 272 1.30 5.59 -1.05
CA LYS A 272 1.42 6.57 -2.13
C LYS A 272 2.08 5.89 -3.32
N ALA A 273 1.40 5.85 -4.46
CA ALA A 273 1.94 5.27 -5.68
C ALA A 273 1.20 5.75 -6.93
N ARG A 274 1.91 5.74 -8.06
CA ARG A 274 1.34 5.94 -9.41
C ARG A 274 1.05 4.63 -10.13
N TYR A 275 1.85 3.59 -9.92
CA TYR A 275 1.74 2.33 -10.62
C TYR A 275 1.27 1.22 -9.68
N LEU A 276 0.37 0.39 -10.18
CA LEU A 276 -0.06 -0.85 -9.56
C LEU A 276 0.39 -2.01 -10.45
N ARG A 277 0.99 -3.05 -9.89
CA ARG A 277 1.33 -4.30 -10.60
C ARG A 277 0.74 -5.49 -9.86
N LEU A 278 0.02 -6.32 -10.61
CA LEU A 278 -0.58 -7.55 -10.14
C LEU A 278 0.11 -8.71 -10.83
N TRP A 279 0.57 -9.67 -10.05
CA TRP A 279 1.18 -10.91 -10.52
C TRP A 279 0.23 -12.08 -10.30
N SER A 280 0.36 -13.10 -11.15
CA SER A 280 -0.25 -14.42 -11.01
C SER A 280 0.63 -15.46 -11.72
N ASN A 281 0.48 -16.73 -11.36
CA ASN A 281 1.30 -17.84 -11.87
C ASN A 281 0.45 -19.04 -12.31
N GLY A 282 -0.48 -18.78 -13.22
CA GLY A 282 -1.54 -19.71 -13.60
C GLY A 282 -2.65 -19.79 -12.56
N ASN A 283 -3.43 -20.86 -12.61
CA ASN A 283 -4.50 -21.12 -11.66
C ASN A 283 -4.62 -22.62 -11.35
N SER A 284 -5.56 -22.97 -10.47
CA SER A 284 -5.77 -24.34 -10.02
C SER A 284 -6.33 -25.31 -11.08
N ALA A 285 -6.79 -24.82 -12.22
CA ALA A 285 -7.35 -25.63 -13.31
C ALA A 285 -6.43 -25.72 -14.54
N ASN A 286 -5.57 -24.73 -14.77
CA ASN A 286 -4.58 -24.72 -15.85
C ASN A 286 -3.49 -23.66 -15.59
N ASP A 287 -2.49 -23.63 -16.46
CA ASP A 287 -1.32 -22.77 -16.28
C ASP A 287 -1.54 -21.31 -16.73
N MET A 288 -2.74 -20.94 -17.24
CA MET A 288 -3.03 -19.61 -17.79
C MET A 288 -3.49 -18.59 -16.74
N ASN A 289 -3.34 -17.31 -17.05
CA ASN A 289 -3.75 -16.20 -16.20
C ASN A 289 -4.88 -15.42 -16.86
N HIS A 290 -5.94 -15.09 -16.10
CA HIS A 290 -7.09 -14.36 -16.63
C HIS A 290 -7.45 -13.21 -15.73
N TYR A 291 -7.43 -12.00 -16.27
CA TYR A 291 -7.85 -10.80 -15.56
C TYR A 291 -9.16 -10.30 -16.15
N VAL A 292 -10.12 -10.00 -15.28
CA VAL A 292 -11.40 -9.38 -15.68
C VAL A 292 -11.32 -7.89 -15.42
N GLU A 293 -11.13 -7.47 -14.16
CA GLU A 293 -11.23 -6.06 -13.78
C GLU A 293 -10.37 -5.77 -12.54
N VAL A 294 -9.79 -4.57 -12.49
CA VAL A 294 -9.05 -4.04 -11.35
C VAL A 294 -9.51 -2.62 -11.07
N GLN A 295 -10.06 -2.41 -9.88
CA GLN A 295 -10.52 -1.11 -9.41
C GLN A 295 -9.61 -0.62 -8.30
N VAL A 296 -9.20 0.65 -8.39
CA VAL A 296 -8.32 1.28 -7.40
C VAL A 296 -9.02 2.48 -6.81
N PHE A 297 -9.23 2.47 -5.50
CA PHE A 297 -10.01 3.49 -4.80
C PHE A 297 -9.11 4.48 -4.09
N ALA A 298 -9.20 5.74 -4.50
CA ALA A 298 -8.56 6.87 -3.84
C ALA A 298 -9.38 8.15 -4.05
N VAL A 299 -9.13 9.17 -3.23
CA VAL A 299 -9.51 10.54 -3.58
C VAL A 299 -8.58 10.98 -4.72
N PRO A 300 -9.10 11.40 -5.88
CA PRO A 300 -8.25 11.84 -7.00
C PRO A 300 -7.29 12.94 -6.58
N ALA A 301 -6.02 12.84 -6.99
CA ALA A 301 -5.09 13.94 -6.79
C ALA A 301 -5.61 15.18 -7.54
N GLN A 302 -5.52 16.37 -6.92
CA GLN A 302 -5.80 17.60 -7.64
C GLN A 302 -4.85 17.69 -8.84
N LYS A 303 -5.39 17.82 -10.06
CA LYS A 303 -4.56 18.10 -11.24
C LYS A 303 -3.75 19.36 -10.94
N GLN A 304 -2.43 19.26 -10.92
CA GLN A 304 -1.59 20.45 -11.00
C GLN A 304 -1.87 21.05 -12.38
N GLU A 305 -2.63 22.13 -12.43
CA GLU A 305 -2.75 22.93 -13.64
C GLU A 305 -1.35 23.41 -13.99
N ALA A 306 -0.84 22.96 -15.13
CA ALA A 306 0.40 23.48 -15.67
C ALA A 306 0.21 24.99 -15.86
N VAL A 307 0.89 25.78 -15.03
CA VAL A 307 1.01 27.22 -15.23
C VAL A 307 1.68 27.39 -16.60
N LYS A 308 0.88 27.81 -17.59
CA LYS A 308 1.34 28.18 -18.92
C LYS A 308 2.17 29.46 -18.88
#